data_AF-A0A518H580-F1
#
_entry.id   AF-A0A518H580-F1
#
_cell.length_a   1.000
_cell.length_b   1.000
_cell.length_c   1.000
_cell.angle_alpha   90.00
_cell.angle_beta   90.00
_cell.angle_gamma   90.00
#
_symmetry.space_group_name_H-M   'P 1'
#
loop_
_entity.id
_entity.type
_entity.pdbx_description
1 polymer ?
#
loop_
_entity_poly.entity_id
_entity_poly.type
_entity_poly.pdbx_seq_one_letter_code
_entity_poly.pdbx_strand_id
1 'polypeptide(L)'
;MALLTIAFKQLGETRWSLIASTLAFFSLAILWDWGISAYQYPPEPETEPASEVTRDDGPDAGSADDPEGQGDGDGPDGGRRRRPPGGVIYSAFGVPNDRIFAVSREDSPTLLMQVAIANHPLIFLAVLGWAISRASAAVAGEIERGTLDLTLSRPVRRSTYLLAQILATAIAFALLGLALAGGHLASGWIFRLNARPGPLEYLPMVGSIAGLGLAVFGYTLPISAADLSRARAGILGLGITLGGIAALIFARQYEDYEWVADLSAFQYHGPVGLTLEGTREQYLDLATLYGVFAAGSILALVLFNRRDLPSNSG
;
A
#
# COMPACT_ATOMS: atom_id res chain seq x y z
N MET A 1 -19.88 -18.47 -17.68
CA MET A 1 -19.48 -19.83 -17.25
C MET A 1 -18.00 -20.10 -17.53
N ALA A 2 -17.55 -20.26 -18.78
CA ALA A 2 -16.16 -20.65 -19.09
C ALA A 2 -15.07 -19.76 -18.48
N LEU A 3 -15.20 -18.43 -18.55
CA LEU A 3 -14.23 -17.48 -18.00
C LEU A 3 -14.04 -17.65 -16.48
N LEU A 4 -15.14 -17.83 -15.75
CA LEU A 4 -15.15 -17.94 -14.30
C LEU A 4 -14.57 -19.29 -13.84
N THR A 5 -14.84 -20.36 -14.58
CA THR A 5 -14.20 -21.68 -14.35
C THR A 5 -12.69 -21.64 -14.55
N ILE A 6 -12.22 -20.95 -15.60
CA ILE A 6 -10.77 -20.80 -15.86
C ILE A 6 -10.13 -19.96 -14.76
N ALA A 7 -10.75 -18.84 -14.38
CA ALA A 7 -10.26 -17.99 -13.29
C ALA A 7 -10.14 -18.77 -11.97
N PHE A 8 -11.13 -19.61 -11.63
CA PHE A 8 -11.05 -20.45 -10.43
C PHE A 8 -9.96 -21.51 -10.50
N LYS A 9 -9.75 -22.15 -11.65
CA LYS A 9 -8.64 -23.09 -11.84
C LYS A 9 -7.29 -22.37 -11.62
N GLN A 10 -7.14 -21.19 -12.18
CA GLN A 10 -5.93 -20.36 -12.06
C GLN A 10 -5.68 -19.91 -10.62
N LEU A 11 -6.73 -19.59 -9.87
CA LEU A 11 -6.64 -19.35 -8.42
C LEU A 11 -6.23 -20.62 -7.68
N GLY A 12 -6.71 -21.79 -8.11
CA GLY A 12 -6.35 -23.10 -7.56
C GLY A 12 -4.87 -23.44 -7.69
N GLU A 13 -4.23 -23.10 -8.81
CA GLU A 13 -2.79 -23.32 -9.03
C GLU A 13 -1.93 -22.44 -8.10
N THR A 14 -2.39 -21.23 -7.80
CA THR A 14 -1.73 -20.33 -6.85
C THR A 14 -2.28 -20.38 -5.43
N ARG A 15 -3.15 -21.35 -5.10
CA ARG A 15 -3.92 -21.36 -3.85
C ARG A 15 -3.03 -21.27 -2.61
N TRP A 16 -1.91 -22.00 -2.59
CA TRP A 16 -1.03 -22.02 -1.43
C TRP A 16 -0.29 -20.71 -1.23
N SER A 17 0.20 -20.11 -2.32
CA SER A 17 0.84 -18.79 -2.27
C SER A 17 -0.16 -17.71 -1.86
N LEU A 18 -1.39 -17.76 -2.40
CA LEU A 18 -2.43 -16.81 -2.04
C LEU A 18 -2.85 -16.97 -0.58
N ILE A 19 -3.11 -18.19 -0.10
CA ILE A 19 -3.44 -18.47 1.30
C ILE A 19 -2.33 -17.98 2.22
N ALA A 20 -1.07 -18.34 1.93
CA ALA A 20 0.07 -17.91 2.73
C ALA A 20 0.19 -16.37 2.77
N SER A 21 -0.01 -15.70 1.63
CA SER A 21 0.05 -14.23 1.54
C SER A 21 -1.11 -13.57 2.27
N THR A 22 -2.33 -14.08 2.15
CA THR A 22 -3.50 -13.58 2.88
C THR A 22 -3.34 -13.76 4.38
N LEU A 23 -2.84 -14.92 4.83
CA LEU A 23 -2.54 -15.15 6.24
C LEU A 23 -1.42 -14.22 6.73
N ALA A 24 -0.38 -14.02 5.93
CA ALA A 24 0.71 -13.09 6.28
C ALA A 24 0.19 -11.65 6.42
N PHE A 25 -0.64 -11.16 5.51
CA PHE A 25 -1.22 -9.82 5.59
C PHE A 25 -2.13 -9.67 6.80
N PHE A 26 -2.98 -10.67 7.05
CA PHE A 26 -3.86 -10.71 8.22
C PHE A 26 -3.06 -10.73 9.53
N SER A 27 -2.06 -11.59 9.65
CA SER A 27 -1.18 -11.69 10.83
C SER A 27 -0.35 -10.43 11.03
N LEU A 28 0.13 -9.81 9.95
CA LEU A 28 0.89 -8.57 10.01
C LEU A 28 0.01 -7.41 10.49
N ALA A 29 -1.25 -7.33 10.07
CA ALA A 29 -2.22 -6.36 10.60
C ALA A 29 -2.47 -6.56 12.10
N ILE A 30 -2.61 -7.81 12.57
CA ILE A 30 -2.73 -8.10 14.01
C ILE A 30 -1.49 -7.66 14.78
N LEU A 31 -0.30 -8.00 14.27
CA LEU A 31 0.97 -7.61 14.90
C LEU A 31 1.13 -6.08 14.95
N TRP A 32 0.69 -5.38 13.91
CA TRP A 32 0.70 -3.93 13.85
C TRP A 32 -0.24 -3.32 14.88
N ASP A 33 -1.46 -3.84 15.00
CA ASP A 33 -2.45 -3.34 15.97
C ASP A 33 -2.07 -3.66 17.43
N TRP A 34 -1.32 -4.73 17.66
CA TRP A 34 -0.66 -4.94 18.95
C TRP A 34 0.29 -3.79 19.29
N GLY A 35 1.10 -3.35 18.31
CA GLY A 35 1.97 -2.19 18.45
C GLY A 35 1.21 -0.88 18.69
N ILE A 36 0.10 -0.67 17.98
CA ILE A 36 -0.80 0.49 18.20
C ILE A 36 -1.34 0.47 19.64
N SER A 37 -1.81 -0.68 20.11
CA SER A 37 -2.37 -0.82 21.45
C SER A 37 -1.32 -0.55 22.54
N ALA A 38 -0.11 -1.08 22.39
CA ALA A 38 1.00 -0.81 23.30
C ALA A 38 1.42 0.67 23.30
N TYR A 39 1.30 1.36 22.16
CA TYR A 39 1.57 2.79 22.05
C TYR A 39 0.48 3.65 22.69
N GLN A 40 -0.79 3.30 22.48
CA GLN A 40 -1.95 4.05 23.02
C GLN A 40 -2.11 3.83 24.52
N TYR A 41 -1.80 2.62 25.01
CA TYR A 41 -1.95 2.21 26.41
C TYR A 41 -0.63 1.59 26.93
N PRO A 42 0.41 2.40 27.17
CA PRO A 42 1.64 1.90 27.77
C PRO A 42 1.36 1.38 29.18
N PRO A 43 2.08 0.34 29.64
CA PRO A 43 2.00 -0.07 31.04
C PRO A 43 2.37 1.11 31.94
N GLU A 44 1.60 1.35 33.00
CA GLU A 44 1.95 2.37 33.99
C GLU A 44 3.36 2.08 34.52
N PRO A 45 4.23 3.11 34.64
CA PRO A 45 5.52 2.90 35.28
C PRO A 45 5.23 2.35 36.68
N GLU A 46 5.81 1.19 37.01
CA GLU A 46 5.79 0.68 38.37
C GLU A 46 6.25 1.84 39.25
N THR A 47 5.35 2.38 40.07
CA THR A 47 5.72 3.29 41.14
C THR A 47 6.77 2.55 41.95
N GLU A 48 8.05 2.90 41.75
CA GLU A 48 9.09 2.53 42.69
C GLU A 48 8.51 2.89 44.06
N PRO A 49 8.42 1.92 45.00
CA PRO A 49 7.91 2.21 46.33
C PRO A 49 8.76 3.35 46.84
N ALA A 50 8.13 4.50 47.04
CA ALA A 50 8.80 5.75 47.39
C ALA A 50 9.89 5.42 48.40
N SER A 51 11.15 5.44 47.95
CA SER A 51 12.28 5.28 48.85
C SER A 51 12.06 6.39 49.87
N GLU A 52 11.79 5.96 51.09
CA GLU A 52 11.53 6.77 52.27
C GLU A 52 12.55 7.91 52.28
N VAL A 53 12.16 9.06 51.74
CA VAL A 53 12.96 10.27 51.80
C VAL A 53 12.87 10.65 53.26
N THR A 54 13.92 10.26 53.99
CA THR A 54 14.18 10.73 55.34
C THR A 54 13.98 12.23 55.35
N ARG A 55 12.90 12.68 56.00
CA ARG A 55 12.70 14.09 56.33
C ARG A 55 13.91 14.51 57.17
N ASP A 56 14.79 15.28 56.56
CA ASP A 56 15.76 16.09 57.30
C ASP A 56 15.11 17.47 57.46
N ASP A 57 14.55 17.70 58.65
CA ASP A 57 13.92 18.95 59.04
C ASP A 57 14.99 20.03 59.24
N GLY A 58 15.15 20.92 58.24
CA GLY A 58 15.92 22.16 58.34
C GLY A 58 14.99 23.39 58.28
N PRO A 59 15.12 24.39 59.16
CA PRO A 59 14.11 25.45 59.30
C PRO A 59 14.27 26.61 58.31
N ASP A 60 13.12 27.09 57.84
CA ASP A 60 12.71 28.45 57.47
C ASP A 60 13.71 29.46 56.88
N ALA A 61 13.37 30.02 55.70
CA ALA A 61 13.40 31.48 55.47
C ALA A 61 12.75 31.91 54.14
N GLY A 62 11.78 32.83 54.22
CA GLY A 62 11.58 33.96 53.28
C GLY A 62 10.80 33.66 51.99
N SER A 63 9.50 33.96 51.89
CA SER A 63 8.88 35.29 51.66
C SER A 63 8.98 35.82 50.21
N ALA A 64 7.79 35.95 49.61
CA ALA A 64 7.30 37.11 48.85
C ALA A 64 7.51 37.20 47.32
N ASP A 65 6.39 37.58 46.69
CA ASP A 65 6.18 38.42 45.52
C ASP A 65 6.08 37.81 44.09
N ASP A 66 4.83 37.54 43.70
CA ASP A 66 4.25 37.92 42.38
C ASP A 66 4.02 39.44 42.36
N PRO A 67 4.11 40.19 41.22
CA PRO A 67 3.05 40.09 40.19
C PRO A 67 3.41 40.43 38.71
N GLU A 68 2.50 40.00 37.83
CA GLU A 68 1.97 40.65 36.61
C GLU A 68 2.89 41.25 35.52
N GLY A 69 2.63 40.82 34.27
CA GLY A 69 3.18 41.42 33.05
C GLY A 69 2.36 41.07 31.81
N GLN A 70 1.12 41.57 31.75
CA GLN A 70 0.24 41.61 30.58
C GLN A 70 0.86 42.52 29.49
N GLY A 71 0.96 42.02 28.25
CA GLY A 71 1.45 42.79 27.11
C GLY A 71 0.67 42.45 25.84
N ASP A 72 -0.43 43.17 25.63
CA ASP A 72 -1.18 43.23 24.38
C ASP A 72 -0.33 43.83 23.25
N GLY A 73 -0.37 43.22 22.08
CA GLY A 73 0.31 43.67 20.87
C GLY A 73 -0.47 43.29 19.62
N ASP A 74 -1.54 44.05 19.35
CA ASP A 74 -2.29 44.05 18.11
C ASP A 74 -1.45 44.64 16.97
N GLY A 75 -1.34 43.91 15.86
CA GLY A 75 -0.71 44.36 14.61
C GLY A 75 -1.19 43.52 13.43
N PRO A 76 -1.79 44.12 12.37
CA PRO A 76 -2.34 43.36 11.25
C PRO A 76 -1.27 43.19 10.18
N ASP A 77 -0.80 41.97 9.96
CA ASP A 77 0.04 41.68 8.80
C ASP A 77 -0.40 40.42 8.07
N GLY A 78 -0.96 40.65 6.88
CA GLY A 78 -1.43 39.66 5.93
C GLY A 78 -0.26 38.97 5.23
N GLY A 79 0.52 38.21 6.00
CA GLY A 79 1.53 37.31 5.46
C GLY A 79 0.90 35.98 5.07
N ARG A 80 0.71 35.75 3.77
CA ARG A 80 0.51 34.39 3.21
C ARG A 80 1.66 33.51 3.72
N ARG A 81 1.41 32.75 4.78
CA ARG A 81 2.33 31.72 5.30
C ARG A 81 2.44 30.62 4.24
N ARG A 82 3.31 30.84 3.26
CA ARG A 82 3.89 29.76 2.45
C ARG A 82 4.58 28.83 3.45
N ARG A 83 4.02 27.63 3.62
CA ARG A 83 4.65 26.59 4.44
C ARG A 83 6.07 26.34 3.95
N PRO A 84 7.06 26.16 4.84
CA PRO A 84 8.44 25.93 4.42
C PRO A 84 8.53 24.60 3.67
N PRO A 85 9.23 24.54 2.52
CA PRO A 85 9.63 23.29 1.91
C PRO A 85 10.82 22.74 2.71
N GLY A 86 10.66 21.56 3.28
CA GLY A 86 11.76 20.87 3.99
C GLY A 86 11.46 20.63 5.46
N GLY A 87 11.20 19.36 5.79
CA GLY A 87 11.07 18.94 7.19
C GLY A 87 10.37 17.60 7.40
N VAL A 88 10.55 16.58 6.56
CA VAL A 88 10.02 15.24 6.87
C VAL A 88 10.94 14.14 6.34
N ILE A 89 12.12 13.98 6.96
CA ILE A 89 13.05 12.87 6.66
C ILE A 89 12.53 11.50 7.19
N TYR A 90 11.26 11.39 7.61
CA TYR A 90 10.58 10.11 7.85
C TYR A 90 9.20 10.01 7.19
N SER A 91 9.00 10.63 6.01
CA SER A 91 7.80 10.48 5.16
C SER A 91 7.75 9.17 4.34
N ALA A 92 8.51 8.14 4.74
CA ALA A 92 8.61 6.89 3.98
C ALA A 92 7.27 6.15 3.85
N PHE A 93 6.28 6.49 4.69
CA PHE A 93 5.01 5.77 4.80
C PHE A 93 3.76 6.64 4.73
N GLY A 94 3.81 7.78 4.02
CA GLY A 94 2.62 8.54 3.66
C GLY A 94 1.85 9.18 4.84
N VAL A 95 2.44 9.22 6.03
CA VAL A 95 1.90 9.96 7.17
C VAL A 95 2.83 11.13 7.49
N PRO A 96 2.32 12.38 7.47
CA PRO A 96 3.09 13.55 7.87
C PRO A 96 3.60 13.45 9.33
N ASN A 97 4.86 13.83 9.58
CA ASN A 97 5.50 13.72 10.92
C ASN A 97 4.73 14.48 12.02
N ASP A 98 4.07 15.58 11.67
CA ASP A 98 3.21 16.38 12.55
C ASP A 98 1.94 15.63 12.98
N ARG A 99 1.48 14.63 12.21
CA ARG A 99 0.30 13.83 12.57
C ARG A 99 0.62 12.52 13.32
N ILE A 100 1.87 12.05 13.32
CA ILE A 100 2.28 10.83 14.06
C ILE A 100 2.74 11.16 15.48
N PHE A 101 3.43 12.29 15.67
CA PHE A 101 4.15 12.58 16.92
C PHE A 101 3.77 13.89 17.61
N ALA A 102 2.91 14.74 17.01
CA ALA A 102 2.44 15.98 17.64
C ALA A 102 0.98 15.91 18.14
N VAL A 103 0.31 14.77 17.97
CA VAL A 103 -1.03 14.51 18.51
C VAL A 103 -0.86 13.79 19.85
N SER A 104 -1.59 14.21 20.88
CA SER A 104 -1.60 13.50 22.17
C SER A 104 -1.98 12.03 21.95
N ARG A 105 -1.39 11.10 22.70
CA ARG A 105 -1.61 9.64 22.53
C ARG A 105 -3.10 9.26 22.60
N GLU A 106 -3.86 10.02 23.38
CA GLU A 106 -5.31 9.88 23.58
C GLU A 106 -6.12 10.35 22.35
N ASP A 107 -5.58 11.29 21.57
CA ASP A 107 -6.25 11.89 20.41
C ASP A 107 -5.82 11.27 19.07
N SER A 108 -4.79 10.41 19.06
CA SER A 108 -4.29 9.75 17.85
C SER A 108 -5.35 8.85 17.22
N PRO A 109 -5.83 9.12 15.98
CA PRO A 109 -6.88 8.32 15.36
C PRO A 109 -6.40 6.91 15.04
N THR A 110 -7.03 5.89 15.64
CA THR A 110 -6.68 4.48 15.39
C THR A 110 -6.68 4.13 13.90
N LEU A 111 -7.67 4.64 13.14
CA LEU A 111 -7.76 4.41 11.70
C LEU A 111 -6.53 4.91 10.94
N LEU A 112 -5.99 6.08 11.29
CA LEU A 112 -4.79 6.63 10.67
C LEU A 112 -3.60 5.70 10.91
N MET A 113 -3.42 5.25 12.15
CA MET A 113 -2.31 4.38 12.52
C MET A 113 -2.42 3.03 11.83
N GLN A 114 -3.62 2.45 11.73
CA GLN A 114 -3.87 1.19 11.04
C GLN A 114 -3.57 1.30 9.55
N VAL A 115 -4.12 2.31 8.86
CA VAL A 115 -3.95 2.49 7.41
C VAL A 115 -2.49 2.79 7.03
N ALA A 116 -1.70 3.36 7.93
CA ALA A 116 -0.28 3.59 7.71
C ALA A 116 0.50 2.30 7.37
N ILE A 117 0.03 1.13 7.81
CA ILE A 117 0.64 -0.16 7.48
C ILE A 117 0.64 -0.44 5.97
N ALA A 118 -0.31 0.13 5.22
CA ALA A 118 -0.40 -0.05 3.77
C ALA A 118 0.84 0.44 3.04
N ASN A 119 1.56 1.41 3.63
CA ASN A 119 2.82 1.89 3.08
C ASN A 119 4.03 1.08 3.58
N HIS A 120 3.88 0.14 4.51
CA HIS A 120 5.01 -0.60 5.06
C HIS A 120 5.81 -1.35 3.97
N PRO A 121 7.16 -1.41 4.01
CA PRO A 121 7.97 -1.96 2.91
C PRO A 121 7.66 -3.43 2.63
N LEU A 122 7.32 -4.20 3.67
CA LEU A 122 6.92 -5.60 3.52
C LEU A 122 5.64 -5.75 2.68
N ILE A 123 4.68 -4.84 2.84
CA ILE A 123 3.45 -4.84 2.03
C ILE A 123 3.80 -4.51 0.57
N PHE A 124 4.60 -3.48 0.34
CA PHE A 124 5.08 -3.14 -1.01
C PHE A 124 5.81 -4.31 -1.68
N LEU A 125 6.81 -4.88 -1.02
CA LEU A 125 7.59 -6.00 -1.58
C LEU A 125 6.70 -7.19 -1.91
N ALA A 126 5.74 -7.52 -1.03
CA ALA A 126 4.79 -8.60 -1.28
C ALA A 126 3.88 -8.29 -2.46
N VAL A 127 3.25 -7.11 -2.51
CA VAL A 127 2.32 -6.69 -3.58
C VAL A 127 3.02 -6.62 -4.94
N LEU A 128 4.17 -5.95 -5.00
CA LEU A 128 4.97 -5.79 -6.23
C LEU A 128 5.50 -7.14 -6.71
N GLY A 129 6.04 -7.95 -5.79
CA GLY A 129 6.50 -9.31 -6.08
C GLY A 129 5.39 -10.17 -6.65
N TRP A 130 4.18 -10.12 -6.07
CA TRP A 130 3.00 -10.80 -6.58
C TRP A 130 2.62 -10.32 -7.99
N ALA A 131 2.57 -9.00 -8.18
CA ALA A 131 2.18 -8.37 -9.45
C ALA A 131 3.09 -8.80 -10.60
N ILE A 132 4.41 -8.64 -10.42
CA ILE A 132 5.41 -8.98 -11.45
C ILE A 132 5.43 -10.49 -11.69
N SER A 133 5.39 -11.30 -10.63
CA SER A 133 5.43 -12.77 -10.75
C SER A 133 4.23 -13.33 -11.50
N ARG A 134 3.02 -12.80 -11.25
CA ARG A 134 1.79 -13.21 -11.93
C ARG A 134 1.73 -12.68 -13.36
N ALA A 135 2.09 -11.40 -13.57
CA ALA A 135 2.07 -10.80 -14.91
C ALA A 135 3.05 -11.52 -15.86
N SER A 136 4.29 -11.75 -15.42
CA SER A 136 5.31 -12.45 -16.20
C SER A 136 4.92 -13.88 -16.54
N ALA A 137 4.27 -14.60 -15.60
CA ALA A 137 3.82 -15.97 -15.80
C ALA A 137 2.54 -16.09 -16.65
N ALA A 138 1.77 -15.02 -16.82
CA ALA A 138 0.44 -15.05 -17.41
C ALA A 138 0.41 -15.52 -18.87
N VAL A 139 1.42 -15.17 -19.68
CA VAL A 139 1.54 -15.61 -21.07
C VAL A 139 2.89 -16.26 -21.32
N ALA A 140 3.99 -15.51 -21.16
CA ALA A 140 5.34 -16.02 -21.41
C ALA A 140 5.66 -17.29 -20.60
N GLY A 141 5.20 -17.36 -19.35
CA GLY A 141 5.40 -18.55 -18.51
C GLY A 141 4.67 -19.81 -19.00
N GLU A 142 3.51 -19.70 -19.63
CA GLU A 142 2.82 -20.85 -20.23
C GLU A 142 3.44 -21.26 -21.58
N ILE A 143 3.97 -20.30 -22.33
CA ILE A 143 4.70 -20.58 -23.56
C ILE A 143 5.99 -21.34 -23.25
N GLU A 144 6.77 -20.85 -22.28
CA GLU A 144 8.03 -21.47 -21.86
C GLU A 144 7.84 -22.91 -21.33
N ARG A 145 6.67 -23.20 -20.73
CA ARG A 145 6.30 -24.54 -20.26
C ARG A 145 5.70 -25.45 -21.35
N GLY A 146 5.45 -24.94 -22.55
CA GLY A 146 4.76 -25.67 -23.62
C GLY A 146 3.29 -26.00 -23.30
N THR A 147 2.72 -25.43 -22.24
CA THR A 147 1.35 -25.71 -21.77
C THR A 147 0.30 -24.85 -22.48
N LEU A 148 0.74 -23.79 -23.16
CA LEU A 148 -0.15 -22.88 -23.88
C LEU A 148 -0.86 -23.60 -25.05
N ASP A 149 -0.16 -24.44 -25.80
CA ASP A 149 -0.73 -25.20 -26.92
C ASP A 149 -1.78 -26.22 -26.45
N LEU A 150 -1.52 -26.89 -25.32
CA LEU A 150 -2.48 -27.80 -24.69
C LEU A 150 -3.73 -27.05 -24.22
N THR A 151 -3.57 -25.83 -23.70
CA THR A 151 -4.70 -25.03 -23.22
C THR A 151 -5.56 -24.51 -24.37
N LEU A 152 -4.93 -24.10 -25.47
CA LEU A 152 -5.59 -23.61 -26.68
C LEU A 152 -6.11 -24.72 -27.60
N SER A 153 -5.76 -25.99 -27.35
CA SER A 153 -6.40 -27.14 -28.03
C SER A 153 -7.88 -27.28 -27.69
N ARG A 154 -8.31 -26.72 -26.55
CA ARG A 154 -9.71 -26.61 -26.18
C ARG A 154 -10.31 -25.40 -26.91
N PRO A 155 -11.61 -25.43 -27.27
CA PRO A 155 -12.28 -24.33 -28.00
C PRO A 155 -12.49 -23.09 -27.11
N VAL A 156 -11.40 -22.48 -26.65
CA VAL A 156 -11.35 -21.30 -25.80
C VAL A 156 -10.63 -20.20 -26.56
N ARG A 157 -11.26 -19.03 -26.65
CA ARG A 157 -10.66 -17.86 -27.29
C ARG A 157 -9.47 -17.36 -26.48
N ARG A 158 -8.39 -16.94 -27.15
CA ARG A 158 -7.19 -16.34 -26.53
C ARG A 158 -7.54 -15.17 -25.60
N SER A 159 -8.47 -14.32 -26.00
CA SER A 159 -8.98 -13.23 -25.17
C SER A 159 -9.65 -13.71 -23.88
N THR A 160 -10.42 -14.79 -23.93
CA THR A 160 -11.08 -15.37 -22.74
C THR A 160 -10.06 -15.91 -21.74
N TYR A 161 -8.99 -16.53 -22.24
CA TYR A 161 -7.88 -16.97 -21.40
C TYR A 161 -7.21 -15.79 -20.69
N LEU A 162 -6.80 -14.76 -21.43
CA LEU A 162 -6.10 -13.62 -20.84
C LEU A 162 -7.01 -12.83 -19.87
N LEU A 163 -8.30 -12.67 -20.20
CA LEU A 163 -9.27 -12.04 -19.30
C LEU A 163 -9.48 -12.84 -18.00
N ALA A 164 -9.41 -14.17 -18.05
CA ALA A 164 -9.48 -14.98 -16.83
C ALA A 164 -8.25 -14.73 -15.93
N GLN A 165 -7.07 -14.55 -16.51
CA GLN A 165 -5.83 -14.20 -15.81
C GLN A 165 -5.91 -12.83 -15.14
N ILE A 166 -6.44 -11.85 -15.88
CA ILE A 166 -6.69 -10.48 -15.40
C ILE A 166 -7.68 -10.51 -14.23
N LEU A 167 -8.82 -11.20 -14.39
CA LEU A 167 -9.85 -11.29 -13.34
C LEU A 167 -9.35 -12.02 -12.09
N ALA A 168 -8.67 -13.15 -12.25
CA ALA A 168 -8.10 -13.90 -11.13
C ALA A 168 -7.10 -13.05 -10.33
N THR A 169 -6.29 -12.24 -11.03
CA THR A 169 -5.32 -11.35 -10.37
C THR A 169 -6.01 -10.17 -9.67
N ALA A 170 -7.05 -9.59 -10.25
CA ALA A 170 -7.87 -8.57 -9.59
C ALA A 170 -8.52 -9.08 -8.31
N ILE A 171 -9.06 -10.30 -8.34
CA ILE A 171 -9.61 -10.96 -7.14
C ILE A 171 -8.52 -11.18 -6.11
N ALA A 172 -7.34 -11.65 -6.51
CA ALA A 172 -6.22 -11.87 -5.59
C ALA A 172 -5.79 -10.59 -4.87
N PHE A 173 -5.62 -9.47 -5.59
CA PHE A 173 -5.27 -8.20 -4.96
C PHE A 173 -6.36 -7.64 -4.05
N ALA A 174 -7.63 -7.78 -4.43
CA ALA A 174 -8.74 -7.44 -3.54
C ALA A 174 -8.70 -8.29 -2.26
N LEU A 175 -8.43 -9.60 -2.36
CA LEU A 175 -8.30 -10.49 -1.20
C LEU A 175 -7.12 -10.13 -0.30
N LEU A 176 -5.98 -9.71 -0.85
CA LEU A 176 -4.83 -9.26 -0.04
C LEU A 176 -5.18 -8.00 0.76
N GLY A 177 -5.81 -7.01 0.13
CA GLY A 177 -6.27 -5.81 0.85
C GLY A 177 -7.35 -6.14 1.89
N LEU A 178 -8.32 -6.98 1.55
CA LEU A 178 -9.35 -7.44 2.48
C LEU A 178 -8.78 -8.26 3.65
N ALA A 179 -7.71 -9.01 3.44
CA ALA A 179 -7.04 -9.74 4.52
C ALA A 179 -6.40 -8.76 5.53
N LEU A 180 -5.81 -7.68 5.05
CA LEU A 180 -5.28 -6.60 5.89
C LEU A 180 -6.40 -5.92 6.69
N ALA A 181 -7.48 -5.51 6.01
CA ALA A 181 -8.66 -4.94 6.66
C ALA A 181 -9.31 -5.90 7.68
N GLY A 182 -9.39 -7.19 7.34
CA GLY A 182 -9.89 -8.23 8.21
C GLY A 182 -9.05 -8.41 9.47
N GLY A 183 -7.72 -8.26 9.37
CA GLY A 183 -6.82 -8.29 10.52
C GLY A 183 -7.02 -7.10 11.46
N HIS A 184 -7.24 -5.89 10.93
CA HIS A 184 -7.57 -4.72 11.74
C HIS A 184 -8.94 -4.86 12.44
N LEU A 185 -9.94 -5.38 11.72
CA LEU A 185 -11.26 -5.65 12.28
C LEU A 185 -11.20 -6.71 13.40
N ALA A 186 -10.42 -7.77 13.20
CA ALA A 186 -10.21 -8.80 14.22
C ALA A 186 -9.50 -8.22 15.46
N SER A 187 -8.52 -7.35 15.24
CA SER A 187 -7.74 -6.70 16.30
C SER A 187 -8.57 -5.82 17.21
N GLY A 188 -9.64 -5.20 16.72
CA GLY A 188 -10.58 -4.44 17.54
C GLY A 188 -11.24 -5.25 18.66
N TRP A 189 -11.27 -6.58 18.54
CA TRP A 189 -11.78 -7.51 19.57
C TRP A 189 -10.69 -8.03 20.52
N ILE A 190 -9.43 -8.00 20.08
CA ILE A 190 -8.29 -8.59 20.79
C ILE A 190 -7.58 -7.53 21.63
N PHE A 191 -7.38 -6.34 21.07
CA PHE A 191 -6.59 -5.26 21.66
C PHE A 191 -7.44 -4.07 22.09
N ARG A 192 -6.91 -3.28 23.03
CA ARG A 192 -7.51 -2.00 23.44
C ARG A 192 -7.04 -0.92 22.47
N LEU A 193 -7.97 -0.25 21.81
CA LEU A 193 -7.72 0.79 20.81
C LEU A 193 -8.59 2.01 21.13
N ASN A 194 -8.09 3.22 20.89
CA ASN A 194 -8.81 4.47 21.15
C ASN A 194 -10.17 4.53 20.44
N ALA A 195 -10.23 4.01 19.21
CA ALA A 195 -11.45 3.85 18.44
C ALA A 195 -11.47 2.50 17.72
N ARG A 196 -12.67 2.04 17.35
CA ARG A 196 -12.88 0.85 16.52
C ARG A 196 -13.49 1.26 15.19
N PRO A 197 -12.67 1.45 14.14
CA PRO A 197 -13.17 1.84 12.82
C PRO A 197 -14.10 0.77 12.23
N GLY A 198 -15.13 1.22 11.52
CA GLY A 198 -16.08 0.33 10.84
C GLY A 198 -15.46 -0.38 9.63
N PRO A 199 -16.05 -1.50 9.17
CA PRO A 199 -15.53 -2.29 8.06
C PRO A 199 -15.46 -1.51 6.74
N LEU A 200 -16.38 -0.57 6.51
CA LEU A 200 -16.43 0.25 5.29
C LEU A 200 -15.31 1.29 5.24
N GLU A 201 -14.77 1.71 6.38
CA GLU A 201 -13.71 2.72 6.46
C GLU A 201 -12.39 2.21 5.87
N TYR A 202 -12.19 0.88 5.80
CA TYR A 202 -10.98 0.30 5.19
C TYR A 202 -11.07 0.15 3.66
N LEU A 203 -12.25 0.32 3.04
CA LEU A 203 -12.41 0.13 1.60
C LEU A 203 -11.46 0.99 0.74
N PRO A 204 -11.20 2.28 1.07
CA PRO A 204 -10.28 3.08 0.29
C PRO A 204 -8.83 2.58 0.39
N MET A 205 -8.38 2.14 1.57
CA MET A 205 -7.08 1.46 1.75
C MET A 205 -7.00 0.19 0.89
N VAL A 206 -8.02 -0.67 0.94
CA VAL A 206 -8.09 -1.90 0.13
C VAL A 206 -8.00 -1.57 -1.35
N GLY A 207 -8.74 -0.55 -1.80
CA GLY A 207 -8.71 -0.05 -3.18
C GLY A 207 -7.32 0.45 -3.58
N SER A 208 -6.64 1.21 -2.72
CA SER A 208 -5.30 1.75 -3.00
C SER A 208 -4.23 0.66 -3.15
N ILE A 209 -4.22 -0.33 -2.25
CA ILE A 209 -3.29 -1.47 -2.31
C ILE A 209 -3.56 -2.30 -3.57
N ALA A 210 -4.84 -2.58 -3.86
CA ALA A 210 -5.22 -3.33 -5.04
C ALA A 210 -4.90 -2.57 -6.33
N GLY A 211 -5.15 -1.26 -6.36
CA GLY A 211 -4.85 -0.37 -7.48
C GLY A 211 -3.36 -0.37 -7.81
N LEU A 212 -2.48 -0.27 -6.80
CA LEU A 212 -1.03 -0.31 -7.00
C LEU A 212 -0.58 -1.66 -7.59
N GLY A 213 -1.01 -2.78 -6.99
CA GLY A 213 -0.68 -4.12 -7.47
C GLY A 213 -1.17 -4.36 -8.90
N LEU A 214 -2.38 -3.86 -9.21
CA LEU A 214 -2.97 -3.96 -10.55
C LEU A 214 -2.27 -3.06 -11.57
N ALA A 215 -1.83 -1.85 -11.19
CA ALA A 215 -1.06 -0.99 -12.08
C ALA A 215 0.26 -1.66 -12.48
N VAL A 216 0.97 -2.25 -11.51
CA VAL A 216 2.24 -2.98 -11.74
C VAL A 216 2.04 -4.21 -12.60
N PHE A 217 0.98 -4.97 -12.31
CA PHE A 217 0.57 -6.08 -13.16
C PHE A 217 0.25 -5.59 -14.58
N GLY A 218 -0.46 -4.47 -14.69
CA GLY A 218 -0.93 -3.86 -15.93
C GLY A 218 0.19 -3.52 -16.91
N TYR A 219 1.25 -2.84 -16.48
CA TYR A 219 2.36 -2.54 -17.39
C TYR A 219 3.28 -3.74 -17.64
N THR A 220 3.33 -4.72 -16.74
CA THR A 220 4.15 -5.93 -16.91
C THR A 220 3.48 -6.95 -17.85
N LEU A 221 2.15 -7.00 -17.89
CA LEU A 221 1.40 -7.98 -18.67
C LEU A 221 1.63 -7.87 -20.20
N PRO A 222 1.66 -6.67 -20.82
CA PRO A 222 2.04 -6.51 -22.23
C PRO A 222 3.39 -7.11 -22.58
N ILE A 223 4.36 -6.97 -21.68
CA ILE A 223 5.72 -7.50 -21.87
C ILE A 223 5.65 -9.02 -21.90
N SER A 224 4.92 -9.64 -20.96
CA SER A 224 4.67 -11.09 -20.98
C SER A 224 3.92 -11.54 -22.24
N ALA A 225 2.96 -10.75 -22.72
CA ALA A 225 2.22 -11.06 -23.94
C ALA A 225 3.08 -10.99 -25.21
N ALA A 226 4.15 -10.18 -25.21
CA ALA A 226 5.08 -10.01 -26.33
C ALA A 226 6.30 -10.95 -26.28
N ASP A 227 6.74 -11.38 -25.09
CA ASP A 227 7.95 -12.20 -24.91
C ASP A 227 7.65 -13.71 -24.91
N LEU A 228 8.68 -14.54 -25.12
CA LEU A 228 8.65 -15.99 -24.95
C LEU A 228 9.19 -16.43 -23.59
N SER A 229 10.06 -15.62 -22.97
CA SER A 229 10.71 -15.97 -21.70
C SER A 229 10.02 -15.29 -20.51
N ARG A 230 9.60 -16.09 -19.53
CA ARG A 230 9.06 -15.56 -18.27
C ARG A 230 10.08 -14.70 -17.53
N ALA A 231 11.34 -15.14 -17.52
CA ALA A 231 12.42 -14.44 -16.82
C ALA A 231 12.63 -13.03 -17.40
N ARG A 232 12.65 -12.89 -18.73
CA ARG A 232 12.82 -11.59 -19.39
C ARG A 232 11.65 -10.65 -19.10
N ALA A 233 10.42 -11.14 -19.23
CA ALA A 233 9.23 -10.35 -18.89
C ALA A 233 9.25 -9.89 -17.42
N GLY A 234 9.67 -10.77 -16.51
CA GLY A 234 9.82 -10.46 -15.09
C GLY A 234 10.90 -9.40 -14.82
N ILE A 235 12.08 -9.53 -15.42
CA ILE A 235 13.19 -8.59 -15.26
C ILE A 235 12.82 -7.20 -15.80
N LEU A 236 12.15 -7.13 -16.95
CA LEU A 236 11.71 -5.85 -17.53
C LEU A 236 10.62 -5.19 -16.66
N GLY A 237 9.64 -5.95 -16.18
CA GLY A 237 8.63 -5.45 -15.24
C GLY A 237 9.26 -4.94 -13.93
N LEU A 238 10.22 -5.68 -13.39
CA LEU A 238 10.99 -5.25 -12.22
C LEU A 238 11.79 -3.98 -12.50
N GLY A 239 12.45 -3.90 -13.67
CA GLY A 239 13.20 -2.71 -14.09
C GLY A 239 12.34 -1.45 -14.16
N ILE A 240 11.14 -1.56 -14.73
CA ILE A 240 10.16 -0.45 -14.75
C ILE A 240 9.74 -0.08 -13.33
N THR A 241 9.47 -1.07 -12.48
CA THR A 241 9.07 -0.85 -11.09
C THR A 241 10.15 -0.11 -10.30
N LEU A 242 11.40 -0.60 -10.36
CA LEU A 242 12.54 0.00 -9.68
C LEU A 242 12.87 1.38 -10.25
N GLY A 243 12.76 1.55 -11.57
CA GLY A 243 12.89 2.84 -12.23
C GLY A 243 11.85 3.84 -11.74
N GLY A 244 10.59 3.41 -11.55
CA GLY A 244 9.53 4.24 -10.97
C GLY A 244 9.79 4.62 -9.51
N ILE A 245 10.33 3.71 -8.70
CA ILE A 245 10.74 4.01 -7.32
C ILE A 245 11.90 5.03 -7.32
N ALA A 246 12.92 4.82 -8.15
CA ALA A 246 14.05 5.73 -8.27
C ALA A 246 13.61 7.12 -8.76
N ALA A 247 12.70 7.17 -9.74
CA ALA A 247 12.08 8.40 -10.24
C ALA A 247 11.38 9.18 -9.10
N LEU A 248 10.60 8.48 -8.27
CA LEU A 248 9.93 9.10 -7.13
C LEU A 248 10.92 9.63 -6.09
N ILE A 249 11.97 8.87 -5.77
CA ILE A 249 13.02 9.31 -4.83
C ILE A 249 13.73 10.56 -5.38
N PHE A 250 14.07 10.55 -6.67
CA PHE A 250 14.76 11.64 -7.32
C PHE A 250 13.91 12.91 -7.34
N ALA A 251 12.64 12.82 -7.73
CA ALA A 251 11.73 13.96 -7.74
C ALA A 251 11.51 14.55 -6.34
N ARG A 252 11.50 13.72 -5.29
CA ARG A 252 11.43 14.21 -3.90
C ARG A 252 12.69 14.92 -3.43
N GLN A 253 13.84 14.67 -4.07
CA GLN A 253 15.11 15.28 -3.73
C GLN A 253 15.36 16.59 -4.50
N TYR A 254 14.76 16.76 -5.67
CA TYR A 254 14.98 17.90 -6.57
C TYR A 254 13.65 18.47 -7.10
N GLU A 255 13.28 19.67 -6.65
CA GLU A 255 12.01 20.34 -7.02
C GLU A 255 11.86 20.54 -8.53
N ASP A 256 12.95 20.81 -9.25
CA ASP A 256 12.94 21.02 -10.71
C ASP A 256 12.49 19.78 -11.52
N TYR A 257 12.48 18.60 -10.89
CA TYR A 257 12.17 17.32 -11.53
C TYR A 257 10.88 16.68 -11.02
N GLU A 258 9.94 17.47 -10.50
CA GLU A 258 8.65 16.96 -10.00
C GLU A 258 7.89 16.15 -11.07
N TRP A 259 7.97 16.54 -12.35
CA TRP A 259 7.36 15.82 -13.48
C TRP A 259 7.84 14.36 -13.62
N VAL A 260 9.01 14.03 -13.09
CA VAL A 260 9.56 12.66 -13.10
C VAL A 260 8.76 11.76 -12.15
N ALA A 261 8.20 12.33 -11.08
CA ALA A 261 7.34 11.59 -10.18
C ALA A 261 6.05 11.14 -10.90
N ASP A 262 5.51 11.94 -11.83
CA ASP A 262 4.23 11.65 -12.51
C ASP A 262 4.30 10.37 -13.36
N LEU A 263 5.51 9.96 -13.75
CA LEU A 263 5.78 8.70 -14.45
C LEU A 263 5.74 7.48 -13.51
N SER A 264 5.82 7.70 -12.21
CA SER A 264 5.85 6.66 -11.19
C SER A 264 4.44 6.32 -10.74
N ALA A 265 4.04 5.06 -10.90
CA ALA A 265 2.80 4.55 -10.31
C ALA A 265 2.75 4.73 -8.77
N PHE A 266 3.90 4.89 -8.11
CA PHE A 266 4.00 5.06 -6.67
C PHE A 266 3.58 6.45 -6.18
N GLN A 267 3.60 7.49 -7.03
CA GLN A 267 3.10 8.82 -6.65
C GLN A 267 1.59 8.77 -6.34
N TYR A 268 0.85 8.01 -7.14
CA TYR A 268 -0.60 7.90 -7.04
C TYR A 268 -1.07 6.95 -5.92
N HIS A 269 -0.14 6.31 -5.20
CA HIS A 269 -0.45 5.43 -4.07
C HIS A 269 -0.46 6.21 -2.74
N GLY A 270 -1.65 6.69 -2.35
CA GLY A 270 -1.85 7.45 -1.11
C GLY A 270 -2.95 6.87 -0.20
N PRO A 271 -2.77 5.66 0.38
CA PRO A 271 -3.82 4.97 1.12
C PRO A 271 -4.33 5.75 2.34
N VAL A 272 -3.44 6.46 3.04
CA VAL A 272 -3.77 7.25 4.25
C VAL A 272 -4.66 8.43 3.91
N GLY A 273 -4.22 9.29 2.98
CA GLY A 273 -4.99 10.46 2.56
C GLY A 273 -6.36 10.06 2.01
N LEU A 274 -6.37 9.05 1.13
CA LEU A 274 -7.60 8.53 0.53
C LEU A 274 -8.60 8.00 1.57
N THR A 275 -8.12 7.41 2.67
CA THR A 275 -8.98 6.83 3.71
C THR A 275 -9.50 7.87 4.70
N LEU A 276 -8.68 8.87 5.05
CA LEU A 276 -9.02 9.86 6.06
C LEU A 276 -9.75 11.08 5.50
N GLU A 277 -9.34 11.54 4.32
CA GLU A 277 -9.81 12.80 3.74
C GLU A 277 -10.74 12.54 2.56
N GLY A 278 -10.40 11.57 1.69
CA GLY A 278 -11.23 11.21 0.54
C GLY A 278 -11.45 12.38 -0.43
N THR A 279 -10.42 13.17 -0.68
CA THR A 279 -10.51 14.31 -1.59
C THR A 279 -10.69 13.85 -3.04
N ARG A 280 -11.25 14.73 -3.88
CA ARG A 280 -11.42 14.44 -5.32
C ARG A 280 -10.09 14.07 -5.98
N GLU A 281 -9.00 14.74 -5.61
CA GLU A 281 -7.65 14.48 -6.14
C GLU A 281 -7.18 13.06 -5.78
N GLN A 282 -7.36 12.63 -4.54
CA GLN A 282 -6.99 11.27 -4.11
C GLN A 282 -7.77 10.18 -4.85
N TYR A 283 -9.05 10.41 -5.17
CA TYR A 283 -9.82 9.50 -6.01
C TYR A 283 -9.37 9.52 -7.48
N LEU A 284 -8.86 10.64 -7.99
CA LEU A 284 -8.26 10.73 -9.33
C LEU A 284 -6.93 9.99 -9.39
N ASP A 285 -6.12 10.04 -8.33
CA ASP A 285 -4.88 9.26 -8.23
C ASP A 285 -5.19 7.76 -8.27
N LEU A 286 -6.17 7.33 -7.48
CA LEU A 286 -6.65 5.95 -7.51
C LEU A 286 -7.16 5.56 -8.90
N ALA A 287 -7.95 6.42 -9.54
CA ALA A 287 -8.44 6.19 -10.90
C ALA A 287 -7.28 6.09 -11.91
N THR A 288 -6.19 6.83 -11.71
CA THR A 288 -4.98 6.77 -12.53
C THR A 288 -4.31 5.39 -12.44
N LEU A 289 -4.19 4.82 -11.23
CA LEU A 289 -3.69 3.45 -11.03
C LEU A 289 -4.52 2.41 -11.80
N TYR A 290 -5.85 2.47 -11.65
CA TYR A 290 -6.75 1.58 -12.39
C TYR A 290 -6.74 1.86 -13.90
N GLY A 291 -6.50 3.11 -14.30
CA GLY A 291 -6.31 3.52 -15.70
C GLY A 291 -5.08 2.89 -16.32
N VAL A 292 -3.93 2.91 -15.63
CA VAL A 292 -2.70 2.23 -16.04
C VAL A 292 -2.93 0.73 -16.17
N PHE A 293 -3.62 0.12 -15.20
CA PHE A 293 -4.02 -1.28 -15.27
C PHE A 293 -4.90 -1.59 -16.50
N ALA A 294 -5.92 -0.78 -16.76
CA ALA A 294 -6.83 -0.96 -17.88
C ALA A 294 -6.09 -0.80 -19.23
N ALA A 295 -5.28 0.25 -19.37
CA ALA A 295 -4.49 0.51 -20.57
C ALA A 295 -3.50 -0.64 -20.85
N GLY A 296 -2.77 -1.08 -19.83
CA GLY A 296 -1.85 -2.22 -19.94
C GLY A 296 -2.57 -3.53 -20.27
N SER A 297 -3.73 -3.78 -19.67
CA SER A 297 -4.55 -4.96 -19.98
C SER A 297 -5.07 -4.96 -21.43
N ILE A 298 -5.51 -3.79 -21.92
CA ILE A 298 -5.94 -3.62 -23.32
C ILE A 298 -4.76 -3.86 -24.27
N LEU A 299 -3.60 -3.26 -23.98
CA LEU A 299 -2.39 -3.45 -24.79
C LEU A 299 -1.99 -4.93 -24.84
N ALA A 300 -2.01 -5.62 -23.70
CA ALA A 300 -1.72 -7.05 -23.64
C ALA A 300 -2.70 -7.88 -24.47
N LEU A 301 -4.00 -7.56 -24.43
CA LEU A 301 -5.02 -8.23 -25.24
C LEU A 301 -4.77 -8.01 -26.74
N VAL A 302 -4.43 -6.79 -27.16
CA VAL A 302 -4.13 -6.48 -28.56
C VAL A 302 -2.89 -7.24 -29.02
N LEU A 303 -1.81 -7.23 -28.24
CA LEU A 303 -0.57 -7.95 -28.55
C LEU A 303 -0.81 -9.46 -28.63
N PHE A 304 -1.50 -10.05 -27.66
CA PHE A 304 -1.73 -11.49 -27.61
C PHE A 304 -2.66 -11.98 -28.74
N ASN A 305 -3.64 -11.17 -29.16
CA ASN A 305 -4.53 -11.52 -30.26
C ASN A 305 -3.86 -11.40 -31.63
N ARG A 306 -2.90 -10.49 -31.79
CA ARG A 306 -2.16 -10.30 -33.06
C ARG A 306 -0.95 -11.21 -33.23
N ARG A 307 -0.48 -11.83 -32.14
CA ARG A 307 0.72 -12.65 -32.15
C ARG A 307 0.46 -14.01 -32.78
N ASP A 308 1.29 -14.37 -33.75
CA ASP A 308 1.38 -15.75 -34.21
C ASP A 308 2.14 -16.58 -33.18
N LEU A 309 1.53 -17.66 -32.72
CA LEU A 309 2.19 -18.58 -31.80
C LEU A 309 3.17 -19.42 -32.63
N PRO A 310 4.43 -19.54 -32.22
CA PRO A 310 5.37 -20.42 -32.91
C PRO A 310 4.77 -21.82 -32.90
N SER A 311 4.44 -22.38 -34.06
CA SER A 311 4.11 -23.79 -34.14
C SER A 311 5.38 -24.55 -33.79
N ASN A 312 5.38 -25.27 -32.67
CA ASN A 312 6.47 -26.17 -32.35
C ASN A 312 6.44 -27.35 -33.33
N SER A 313 6.96 -27.14 -34.54
CA SER A 313 7.37 -28.20 -35.46
C SER A 313 8.86 -28.47 -35.20
N GLY A 314 9.11 -29.21 -34.13
CA GLY A 314 10.41 -29.69 -33.70
C GLY A 314 10.23 -30.97 -32.89
#